data_AF-A0A200I185-F1
#
_entry.id   AF-A0A200I185-F1
#
_cell.length_a   1.000
_cell.length_b   1.000
_cell.length_c   1.000
_cell.angle_alpha   90.00
_cell.angle_beta   90.00
_cell.angle_gamma   90.00
#
_symmetry.space_group_name_H-M   'P 1'
#
loop_
_entity.id
_entity.type
_entity.pdbx_description
1 polymer ?
#
loop_
_entity_poly.entity_id
_entity_poly.type
_entity_poly.pdbx_seq_one_letter_code
_entity_poly.pdbx_strand_id
1 'polypeptide(L)'
;MKKWMTLGVCVTTLSMLTGIYPTSTGNLNNTSVHAEEVQQSIGTVENVNQLDGTFDIIVSPENASDVKSVRVPIWSEKSRKIVWYDAEKQNDGRWVAHFNFKNHDYLRGSYHFHAYIYTVDGKSSSYDLGKV
;
A
#
# COMPACT_ATOMS: atom_id res chain seq x y z
N MET A 1 53.61 -24.28 26.34
CA MET A 1 52.26 -24.88 26.39
C MET A 1 51.26 -23.76 26.66
N LYS A 2 50.19 -23.75 25.88
CA LYS A 2 49.00 -22.86 25.79
C LYS A 2 48.88 -21.71 26.81
N LYS A 3 48.95 -20.48 26.28
CA LYS A 3 48.60 -19.18 26.88
C LYS A 3 47.08 -18.97 26.78
N TRP A 4 46.40 -18.72 27.90
CA TRP A 4 44.98 -18.32 27.92
C TRP A 4 44.87 -16.97 28.64
N MET A 5 44.36 -15.97 27.92
CA MET A 5 44.15 -14.59 28.37
C MET A 5 42.77 -14.46 29.03
N THR A 6 42.72 -13.87 30.21
CA THR A 6 41.48 -13.37 30.82
C THR A 6 41.16 -12.01 30.22
N LEU A 7 40.02 -11.84 29.54
CA LEU A 7 39.42 -10.52 29.27
C LEU A 7 37.90 -10.62 29.07
N GLY A 8 37.18 -9.77 29.81
CA GLY A 8 36.04 -9.02 29.29
C GLY A 8 34.67 -9.70 29.32
N VAL A 9 33.92 -9.46 30.40
CA VAL A 9 32.44 -9.51 30.36
C VAL A 9 31.96 -8.44 29.37
N CYS A 10 31.19 -8.83 28.36
CA CYS A 10 30.46 -7.89 27.52
C CYS A 10 28.96 -8.18 27.65
N VAL A 11 28.31 -7.46 28.56
CA VAL A 11 26.86 -7.32 28.61
C VAL A 11 26.55 -6.10 27.76
N THR A 12 25.97 -6.29 26.58
CA THR A 12 25.36 -5.18 25.83
C THR A 12 23.85 -5.27 26.01
N THR A 13 23.34 -4.60 27.05
CA THR A 13 21.93 -4.20 27.07
C THR A 13 21.76 -3.05 26.08
N LEU A 14 21.07 -3.31 24.98
CA LEU A 14 20.59 -2.24 24.11
C LEU A 14 19.20 -1.82 24.60
N SER A 15 19.16 -0.78 25.43
CA SER A 15 17.92 -0.15 25.86
C SER A 15 17.82 1.27 25.29
N MET A 16 16.62 1.55 24.76
CA MET A 16 15.97 2.85 24.57
C MET A 16 16.42 3.71 23.39
N LEU A 17 15.47 4.02 22.50
CA LEU A 17 14.71 5.28 22.63
C LEU A 17 13.53 5.31 21.65
N THR A 18 12.37 5.58 22.23
CA THR A 18 11.12 5.96 21.59
C THR A 18 11.37 7.15 20.66
N GLY A 19 11.21 6.93 19.36
CA GLY A 19 11.14 8.00 18.37
C GLY A 19 9.82 8.75 18.54
N ILE A 20 9.96 10.01 18.93
CA ILE A 20 8.93 11.01 19.15
C ILE A 20 8.34 11.41 17.79
N TYR A 21 7.03 11.26 17.61
CA TYR A 21 6.26 12.01 16.61
C TYR A 21 5.64 13.25 17.30
N PRO A 22 5.50 14.39 16.60
CA PRO A 22 5.37 15.70 17.22
C PRO A 22 4.16 15.85 18.14
N THR A 23 4.40 16.51 19.28
CA THR A 23 3.41 16.97 20.24
C THR A 23 2.47 17.99 19.60
N SER A 24 1.18 17.66 19.54
CA SER A 24 0.12 18.63 19.25
C SER A 24 -0.06 19.56 20.45
N THR A 25 0.56 20.73 20.41
CA THR A 25 0.23 21.84 21.31
C THR A 25 -1.00 22.55 20.76
N GLY A 26 -2.19 22.14 21.20
CA GLY A 26 -3.46 22.77 20.86
C GLY A 26 -4.42 22.70 22.04
N ASN A 27 -4.58 23.82 22.75
CA ASN A 27 -5.46 23.97 23.90
C ASN A 27 -6.92 24.10 23.45
N LEU A 28 -7.77 23.26 24.05
CA LEU A 28 -9.23 23.25 24.26
C LEU A 28 -10.13 24.16 23.40
N ASN A 29 -11.12 23.51 22.74
CA ASN A 29 -12.55 23.90 22.61
C ASN A 29 -13.14 23.66 21.20
N ASN A 30 -13.23 22.41 20.74
CA ASN A 30 -14.26 21.98 19.78
C ASN A 30 -14.35 20.46 19.72
N THR A 31 -15.46 19.91 20.21
CA THR A 31 -15.81 18.51 20.08
C THR A 31 -16.08 18.16 18.62
N SER A 32 -15.12 17.56 17.94
CA SER A 32 -15.39 16.59 16.88
C SER A 32 -14.21 15.64 16.83
N VAL A 33 -14.38 14.49 17.47
CA VAL A 33 -13.47 13.36 17.34
C VAL A 33 -13.53 12.90 15.89
N HIS A 34 -12.60 13.37 15.06
CA HIS A 34 -12.34 12.73 13.79
C HIS A 34 -11.43 11.54 14.10
N ALA A 35 -12.05 10.38 14.29
CA ALA A 35 -11.32 9.12 14.26
C ALA A 35 -10.67 9.02 12.87
N GLU A 36 -9.34 8.95 12.81
CA GLU A 36 -8.66 8.49 11.60
C GLU A 36 -9.02 7.01 11.47
N GLU A 37 -9.99 6.71 10.60
CA GLU A 37 -10.34 5.35 10.24
C GLU A 37 -9.07 4.65 9.79
N VAL A 38 -8.66 3.59 10.48
CA VAL A 38 -7.56 2.73 10.02
C VAL A 38 -8.07 2.09 8.73
N GLN A 39 -7.82 2.72 7.59
CA GLN A 39 -8.09 2.12 6.29
C GLN A 39 -7.18 0.90 6.21
N GLN A 40 -7.77 -0.26 6.46
CA GLN A 40 -7.07 -1.52 6.27
C GLN A 40 -6.59 -1.55 4.82
N SER A 41 -5.27 -1.55 4.63
CA SER A 41 -4.70 -1.56 3.29
C SER A 41 -5.02 -2.89 2.63
N ILE A 42 -6.08 -2.90 1.82
CA ILE A 42 -6.46 -4.07 1.02
C ILE A 42 -5.58 -4.22 -0.23
N GLY A 43 -4.67 -3.27 -0.47
CA GLY A 43 -3.77 -3.22 -1.62
C GLY A 43 -2.32 -3.53 -1.27
N THR A 44 -1.64 -4.28 -2.13
CA THR A 44 -0.18 -4.44 -2.13
C THR A 44 0.37 -4.33 -3.56
N VAL A 45 1.63 -3.91 -3.69
CA VAL A 45 2.34 -3.91 -4.97
C VAL A 45 3.36 -5.04 -4.98
N GLU A 46 3.31 -5.87 -6.02
CA GLU A 46 4.16 -7.05 -6.18
C GLU A 46 4.75 -7.11 -7.60
N ASN A 47 5.65 -8.08 -7.83
CA ASN A 47 6.22 -8.39 -9.16
C ASN A 47 6.81 -7.18 -9.91
N VAL A 48 7.48 -6.29 -9.17
CA VAL A 48 8.06 -5.06 -9.73
C VAL A 48 9.22 -5.39 -10.67
N ASN A 49 9.07 -5.02 -11.94
CA ASN A 49 10.13 -5.05 -12.93
C ASN A 49 10.47 -3.63 -13.36
N GLN A 50 11.57 -3.11 -12.81
CA GLN A 50 12.02 -1.73 -13.05
C GLN A 50 12.54 -1.53 -14.49
N LEU A 51 13.04 -2.58 -15.15
CA LEU A 51 13.55 -2.51 -16.51
C LEU A 51 12.40 -2.33 -17.50
N ASP A 52 11.35 -3.14 -17.34
CA ASP A 52 10.19 -3.13 -18.23
C ASP A 52 9.09 -2.15 -17.80
N GLY A 53 9.23 -1.52 -16.63
CA GLY A 53 8.28 -0.54 -16.10
C GLY A 53 6.91 -1.15 -15.79
N THR A 54 6.91 -2.37 -15.26
CA THR A 54 5.70 -3.12 -14.91
C THR A 54 5.69 -3.50 -13.44
N PHE A 55 4.50 -3.64 -12.88
CA PHE A 55 4.27 -4.20 -11.55
C PHE A 55 2.80 -4.65 -11.46
N ASP A 56 2.51 -5.45 -10.45
CA ASP A 56 1.16 -5.92 -10.17
C ASP A 56 0.60 -5.19 -8.95
N ILE A 57 -0.66 -4.75 -9.04
CA ILE A 57 -1.42 -4.25 -7.89
C ILE A 57 -2.36 -5.36 -7.46
N ILE A 58 -2.16 -5.87 -6.26
CA ILE A 58 -2.94 -6.94 -5.66
C ILE A 58 -3.99 -6.30 -4.74
N VAL A 59 -5.26 -6.57 -5.00
CA VAL A 59 -6.38 -6.15 -4.17
C VAL A 59 -6.95 -7.38 -3.46
N SER A 60 -7.06 -7.32 -2.14
CA SER A 60 -7.52 -8.41 -1.28
C SER A 60 -8.78 -7.98 -0.50
N PRO A 61 -9.97 -8.10 -1.12
CA PRO A 61 -11.23 -7.77 -0.45
C PRO A 61 -11.47 -8.68 0.75
N GLU A 62 -12.09 -8.15 1.81
CA GLU A 62 -12.45 -8.94 2.99
C GLU A 62 -13.40 -10.11 2.64
N ASN A 63 -14.33 -9.88 1.70
CA ASN A 63 -15.35 -10.85 1.29
C ASN A 63 -15.27 -11.17 -0.22
N ALA A 64 -14.22 -11.84 -0.68
CA ALA A 64 -14.01 -12.12 -2.12
C ALA A 64 -15.16 -12.85 -2.86
N SER A 65 -16.06 -13.53 -2.14
CA SER A 65 -17.19 -14.26 -2.69
C SER A 65 -18.30 -13.37 -3.26
N ASP A 66 -18.46 -12.15 -2.73
CA ASP A 66 -19.50 -11.21 -3.20
C ASP A 66 -19.00 -10.28 -4.32
N VAL A 67 -17.69 -10.28 -4.57
CA VAL A 67 -17.06 -9.39 -5.54
C VAL A 67 -17.31 -9.87 -6.97
N LYS A 68 -17.94 -9.00 -7.76
CA LYS A 68 -18.22 -9.19 -9.18
C LYS A 68 -17.07 -8.71 -10.06
N SER A 69 -16.49 -7.56 -9.75
CA SER A 69 -15.39 -6.99 -10.51
C SER A 69 -14.61 -5.98 -9.69
N VAL A 70 -13.31 -5.85 -9.97
CA VAL A 70 -12.44 -4.82 -9.38
C VAL A 70 -11.81 -3.99 -10.49
N ARG A 71 -11.82 -2.67 -10.32
CA ARG A 71 -11.20 -1.71 -11.24
C ARG A 71 -10.19 -0.85 -10.51
N VAL A 72 -9.04 -0.62 -11.13
CA VAL A 72 -7.92 0.10 -10.54
C VAL A 72 -7.55 1.27 -11.45
N PRO A 73 -8.05 2.49 -11.17
CA PRO A 73 -7.54 3.70 -11.84
C PRO A 73 -6.15 4.02 -11.32
N ILE A 74 -5.25 4.30 -12.26
CA ILE A 74 -3.86 4.64 -11.98
C ILE A 74 -3.53 5.94 -12.68
N TRP A 75 -2.83 6.84 -12.00
CA TRP A 75 -2.36 8.10 -12.58
C TRP A 75 -1.06 8.57 -11.98
N SER A 76 -0.33 9.39 -12.74
CA SER A 76 0.82 10.13 -12.22
C SER A 76 0.46 11.60 -12.06
N GLU A 77 1.02 12.25 -11.03
CA GLU A 77 0.86 13.70 -10.81
C GLU A 77 1.35 14.52 -12.00
N LYS A 78 2.35 14.00 -12.74
CA LYS A 78 2.96 14.65 -13.89
C LYS A 78 2.07 14.66 -15.12
N SER A 79 1.36 13.56 -15.39
CA SER A 79 0.62 13.39 -16.65
C SER A 79 -0.85 13.78 -16.56
N ARG A 80 -1.44 13.84 -15.35
CA ARG A 80 -2.89 13.99 -15.11
C ARG A 80 -3.77 12.99 -15.90
N LYS A 81 -3.17 12.00 -16.55
CA LYS A 81 -3.82 10.95 -17.33
C LYS A 81 -4.14 9.79 -16.39
N ILE A 82 -5.41 9.45 -16.32
CA ILE A 82 -5.89 8.28 -15.59
C ILE A 82 -6.08 7.15 -16.60
N VAL A 83 -5.50 5.99 -16.32
CA VAL A 83 -5.76 4.75 -17.05
C VAL A 83 -6.45 3.78 -16.09
N TRP A 84 -7.54 3.18 -16.56
CA TRP A 84 -8.31 2.21 -15.79
C TRP A 84 -7.87 0.80 -16.17
N TYR A 85 -7.55 0.00 -15.16
CA TYR A 85 -7.22 -1.40 -15.31
C TYR A 85 -8.35 -2.24 -14.72
N ASP A 86 -8.89 -3.16 -15.52
CA ASP A 86 -9.75 -4.22 -15.00
C ASP A 86 -8.83 -5.26 -14.33
N ALA A 87 -9.04 -5.52 -13.05
CA ALA A 87 -8.25 -6.50 -12.32
C ALA A 87 -8.77 -7.92 -12.59
N GLU A 88 -7.87 -8.88 -12.62
CA GLU A 88 -8.17 -10.29 -12.88
C GLU A 88 -8.35 -11.05 -11.57
N LYS A 89 -9.47 -11.75 -11.43
CA LYS A 89 -9.77 -12.58 -10.27
C LYS A 89 -8.84 -13.79 -10.20
N GLN A 90 -8.20 -13.98 -9.06
CA GLN A 90 -7.33 -15.11 -8.77
C GLN A 90 -8.09 -16.20 -7.99
N ASN A 91 -7.55 -17.42 -8.00
CA ASN A 91 -8.17 -18.57 -7.33
C ASN A 91 -8.22 -18.43 -5.80
N ASP A 92 -7.35 -17.61 -5.21
CA ASP A 92 -7.28 -17.34 -3.77
C ASP A 92 -8.19 -16.18 -3.32
N GLY A 93 -9.00 -15.64 -4.23
CA GLY A 93 -9.92 -14.52 -3.96
C GLY A 93 -9.30 -13.13 -4.11
N ARG A 94 -7.99 -13.04 -4.38
CA ARG A 94 -7.33 -11.76 -4.71
C ARG A 94 -7.67 -11.33 -6.14
N TRP A 95 -7.47 -10.05 -6.41
CA TRP A 95 -7.66 -9.43 -7.72
C TRP A 95 -6.39 -8.72 -8.14
N VAL A 96 -5.93 -8.94 -9.38
CA VAL A 96 -4.62 -8.45 -9.83
C VAL A 96 -4.78 -7.51 -11.03
N ALA A 97 -4.31 -6.27 -10.89
CA ALA A 97 -4.19 -5.35 -12.01
C ALA A 97 -2.72 -5.27 -12.46
N HIS A 98 -2.48 -5.55 -13.75
CA HIS A 98 -1.16 -5.54 -14.35
C HIS A 98 -0.80 -4.15 -14.89
N PHE A 99 -0.05 -3.36 -14.12
CA PHE A 99 0.38 -2.03 -14.55
C PHE A 99 1.48 -2.12 -15.62
N ASN A 100 1.41 -1.22 -16.59
CA ASN A 100 2.50 -1.01 -17.53
C ASN A 100 2.66 0.47 -17.87
N PHE A 101 3.84 1.03 -17.60
CA PHE A 101 4.16 2.43 -17.89
C PHE A 101 4.03 2.81 -19.39
N LYS A 102 4.02 1.84 -20.31
CA LYS A 102 3.72 2.06 -21.74
C LYS A 102 2.34 2.69 -21.94
N ASN A 103 1.38 2.32 -21.09
CA ASN A 103 0.03 2.90 -21.11
C ASN A 103 -0.01 4.33 -20.55
N HIS A 104 1.05 4.75 -19.88
CA HIS A 104 1.24 6.07 -19.27
C HIS A 104 2.37 6.85 -19.96
N ASP A 105 2.48 6.70 -21.28
CA ASP A 105 3.37 7.49 -22.13
C ASP A 105 4.85 7.34 -21.75
N TYR A 106 5.22 6.16 -21.20
CA TYR A 106 6.58 5.82 -20.77
C TYR A 106 7.15 6.75 -19.70
N LEU A 107 6.28 7.47 -18.98
CA LEU A 107 6.72 8.40 -17.95
C LEU A 107 7.20 7.64 -16.71
N ARG A 108 8.32 8.08 -16.14
CA ARG A 108 8.83 7.58 -14.86
C ARG A 108 8.54 8.57 -13.74
N GLY A 109 8.25 8.01 -12.57
CA GLY A 109 7.96 8.75 -11.36
C GLY A 109 6.85 8.07 -10.58
N SER A 110 6.25 8.82 -9.66
CA SER A 110 5.25 8.24 -8.78
C SER A 110 3.90 8.06 -9.43
N TYR A 111 3.27 6.94 -9.10
CA TYR A 111 1.93 6.57 -9.55
C TYR A 111 1.05 6.34 -8.34
N HIS A 112 -0.12 6.99 -8.36
CA HIS A 112 -1.20 6.78 -7.41
C HIS A 112 -2.15 5.73 -7.95
N PHE A 113 -2.70 4.91 -7.06
CA PHE A 113 -3.64 3.86 -7.42
C PHE A 113 -4.74 3.76 -6.37
N HIS A 114 -5.98 3.67 -6.83
CA HIS A 114 -7.15 3.35 -6.01
C HIS A 114 -7.74 2.02 -6.46
N ALA A 115 -8.59 1.40 -5.64
CA ALA A 115 -9.43 0.27 -6.04
C ALA A 115 -10.90 0.63 -5.96
N TYR A 116 -11.67 0.20 -6.96
CA TYR A 116 -13.12 0.21 -6.98
C TYR A 116 -13.60 -1.23 -7.05
N ILE A 117 -14.30 -1.66 -6.00
CA ILE A 117 -14.86 -3.01 -5.88
C ILE A 117 -16.35 -2.91 -6.16
N TYR A 118 -16.84 -3.73 -7.08
CA TYR A 118 -18.25 -3.85 -7.39
C TYR A 118 -18.72 -5.25 -7.01
N THR A 119 -19.80 -5.34 -6.26
CA THR A 119 -20.35 -6.60 -5.75
C THR A 119 -21.51 -7.09 -6.63
N VAL A 120 -21.84 -8.37 -6.50
CA VAL A 120 -22.92 -9.02 -7.25
C VAL A 120 -24.30 -8.43 -6.96
N ASP A 121 -24.51 -7.91 -5.75
CA ASP A 121 -25.75 -7.23 -5.33
C ASP A 121 -25.84 -5.77 -5.82
N GLY A 122 -24.85 -5.31 -6.61
CA GLY A 122 -24.84 -3.99 -7.24
C GLY A 122 -24.28 -2.87 -6.38
N LYS A 123 -23.71 -3.17 -5.20
CA LYS A 123 -23.00 -2.18 -4.39
C LYS A 123 -21.59 -1.92 -4.93
N SER A 124 -21.01 -0.82 -4.46
CA SER A 124 -19.63 -0.47 -4.76
C SER A 124 -18.93 0.13 -3.55
N SER A 125 -17.65 -0.22 -3.38
CA SER A 125 -16.74 0.35 -2.39
C SER A 125 -15.48 0.85 -3.08
N SER A 126 -14.86 1.89 -2.53
CA SER A 126 -13.59 2.43 -3.03
C SER A 126 -12.54 2.53 -1.94
N TYR A 127 -11.29 2.25 -2.28
CA TYR A 127 -10.16 2.26 -1.36
C TYR A 127 -8.99 3.01 -1.98
N ASP A 128 -8.38 3.92 -1.21
CA ASP A 128 -7.07 4.46 -1.56
C ASP A 128 -6.04 3.38 -1.23
N LEU A 129 -5.21 3.03 -2.21
CA LEU A 129 -4.16 2.03 -2.05
C LEU A 129 -2.77 2.69 -1.95
N GLY A 130 -2.71 4.02 -2.05
CA GLY A 130 -1.51 4.83 -1.96
C GLY A 130 -0.79 5.00 -3.30
N LYS A 131 0.54 5.01 -3.21
CA LYS A 131 1.42 5.31 -4.34
C LYS A 131 2.74 4.55 -4.27
N VAL A 132 3.39 4.42 -5.42
CA VAL A 132 4.78 3.95 -5.60
C VAL A 132 5.62 5.03 -6.25
#